data_AF-A0A3M0GCZ4-F1
#
_entry.id   AF-A0A3M0GCZ4-F1
#
_cell.length_a   1.000
_cell.length_b   1.000
_cell.length_c   1.000
_cell.angle_alpha   90.00
_cell.angle_beta   90.00
_cell.angle_gamma   90.00
#
_symmetry.space_group_name_H-M   'P 1'
#
loop_
_entity.id
_entity.type
_entity.pdbx_description
1 polymer ?
#
loop_
_entity_poly.entity_id
_entity_poly.type
_entity_poly.pdbx_seq_one_letter_code
_entity_poly.pdbx_strand_id
1 'polypeptide(L)'
;MGRVFAPKITDASLKAFTLKLGDKHPPIALGSADRTIHDPGAVRRRFAGTIDYLARVELEVDRNVLELLTLLPNVSEVDKIFYQDVWYDQEMAHGYLLDQLQVDLGMEPADPFMTVPLRMKLLGALAHWDPIHDISRMLYYLTGASTERQAVVAYSILIRELKLMGEDAIAETIIHPIKQQEPGHYTFYKMSAEKMMQDGDLQPWQLFVTRLLRSQAFTLVGVDYVKKYQQDLGGVLTELGMDQEMEVYAKEIGRLEAKLLWAKDKGMDFPPYFLKSLQESVDMYKGQGNFDAPVNNRFMI
;
A
#
# COMPACT_ATOMS: atom_id res chain seq x y z
N MET A 1 18.30 3.20 -34.81
CA MET A 1 17.66 3.81 -33.64
C MET A 1 18.48 3.45 -32.42
N GLY A 2 19.20 4.41 -31.83
CA GLY A 2 19.97 4.16 -30.61
C GLY A 2 19.04 3.82 -29.47
N ARG A 3 19.28 2.70 -28.78
CA ARG A 3 18.61 2.41 -27.50
C ARG A 3 18.99 3.54 -26.55
N VAL A 4 18.03 4.39 -26.21
CA VAL A 4 18.16 5.28 -25.06
C VAL A 4 18.23 4.38 -23.85
N PHE A 5 19.44 4.15 -23.32
CA PHE A 5 19.59 3.46 -22.05
C PHE A 5 18.94 4.34 -21.00
N ALA A 6 18.02 3.78 -20.22
CA ALA A 6 17.52 4.47 -19.04
C ALA A 6 18.73 4.88 -18.17
N PRO A 7 18.74 6.08 -17.59
CA PRO A 7 19.86 6.53 -16.77
C PRO A 7 20.09 5.54 -15.62
N LYS A 8 21.36 5.21 -15.37
CA LYS A 8 21.76 4.28 -14.31
C LYS A 8 21.31 4.82 -12.96
N ILE A 9 20.62 3.99 -12.16
CA ILE A 9 20.23 4.35 -10.79
C ILE A 9 21.46 4.14 -9.88
N THR A 10 21.80 5.16 -9.11
CA THR A 10 22.92 5.19 -8.15
C THR A 10 22.40 5.60 -6.77
N ASP A 11 23.16 5.34 -5.72
CA ASP A 11 22.81 5.80 -4.36
C ASP A 11 22.68 7.33 -4.31
N ALA A 12 23.55 8.05 -5.02
CA ALA A 12 23.49 9.51 -5.13
C ALA A 12 22.19 9.99 -5.81
N SER A 13 21.77 9.35 -6.91
CA SER A 13 20.51 9.71 -7.59
C SER A 13 19.28 9.34 -6.77
N LEU A 14 19.32 8.22 -6.03
CA LEU A 14 18.23 7.78 -5.16
C LEU A 14 18.10 8.72 -3.96
N LYS A 15 19.22 9.09 -3.31
CA LYS A 15 19.25 10.09 -2.24
C LYS A 15 18.75 11.45 -2.71
N ALA A 16 19.20 11.92 -3.89
CA ALA A 16 18.73 13.18 -4.46
C ALA A 16 17.23 13.16 -4.75
N PHE A 17 16.70 12.01 -5.22
CA PHE A 17 15.27 11.82 -5.39
C PHE A 17 14.53 11.90 -4.05
N THR A 18 14.98 11.17 -3.03
CA THR A 18 14.38 11.13 -1.70
C THR A 18 14.30 12.51 -1.06
N LEU A 19 15.42 13.26 -1.07
CA LEU A 19 15.45 14.61 -0.50
C LEU A 19 14.50 15.55 -1.24
N LYS A 20 14.49 15.49 -2.58
CA LYS A 20 13.56 16.28 -3.40
C LYS A 20 12.09 15.92 -3.15
N LEU A 21 11.81 14.65 -2.87
CA LEU A 21 10.46 14.20 -2.51
C LEU A 21 10.01 14.88 -1.22
N GLY A 22 10.81 14.81 -0.16
CA GLY A 22 10.52 15.46 1.12
C GLY A 22 10.33 16.97 1.00
N ASP A 23 11.24 17.65 0.27
CA ASP A 23 11.16 19.10 0.06
C ASP A 23 9.89 19.52 -0.71
N LYS A 24 9.52 18.75 -1.73
CA LYS A 24 8.40 19.09 -2.61
C LYS A 24 7.04 18.77 -1.98
N HIS A 25 7.00 17.73 -1.17
CA HIS A 25 5.77 17.19 -0.59
C HIS A 25 5.93 17.02 0.92
N PRO A 26 6.07 18.08 1.71
CA PRO A 26 6.21 17.94 3.16
C PRO A 26 4.98 17.27 3.79
N PRO A 27 5.08 16.75 5.03
CA PRO A 27 3.92 16.22 5.77
C PRO A 27 2.73 17.19 5.72
N ILE A 28 1.53 16.63 5.52
CA ILE A 28 0.32 17.44 5.39
C ILE A 28 0.00 18.04 6.77
N ALA A 29 -0.15 19.36 6.84
CA ALA A 29 -0.53 20.01 8.08
C ALA A 29 -1.98 19.65 8.43
N LEU A 30 -2.23 19.02 9.58
CA LEU A 30 -3.59 18.58 9.95
C LEU A 30 -4.62 19.72 9.93
N GLY A 31 -4.19 20.94 10.27
CA GLY A 31 -5.04 22.14 10.24
C GLY A 31 -5.34 22.70 8.84
N SER A 32 -4.73 22.18 7.77
CA SER A 32 -5.04 22.61 6.40
C SER A 32 -6.25 21.91 5.78
N ALA A 33 -6.79 20.87 6.44
CA ALA A 33 -7.97 20.16 5.98
C ALA A 33 -9.24 20.98 6.20
N ASP A 34 -10.01 21.18 5.13
CA ASP A 34 -11.40 21.65 5.21
C ASP A 34 -12.30 20.43 5.53
N ARG A 35 -12.91 20.47 6.71
CA ARG A 35 -13.72 19.38 7.28
C ARG A 35 -15.21 19.51 6.95
N THR A 36 -15.56 20.39 6.00
CA THR A 36 -16.94 20.54 5.56
C THR A 36 -17.42 19.26 4.85
N ILE A 37 -18.53 18.69 5.31
CA ILE A 37 -19.19 17.53 4.68
C ILE A 37 -20.65 17.91 4.44
N HIS A 38 -21.11 17.83 3.20
CA HIS A 38 -22.44 18.26 2.81
C HIS A 38 -23.54 17.24 3.19
N ASP A 39 -23.31 15.95 2.94
CA ASP A 39 -24.19 14.85 3.35
C ASP A 39 -23.37 13.71 3.98
N PRO A 40 -23.02 13.84 5.29
CA PRO A 40 -22.24 12.81 5.98
C PRO A 40 -22.96 11.46 6.00
N GLY A 41 -24.30 11.45 5.95
CA GLY A 41 -25.09 10.23 5.87
C GLY A 41 -24.90 9.49 4.55
N ALA A 42 -24.88 10.21 3.42
CA ALA A 42 -24.63 9.61 2.11
C ALA A 42 -23.19 9.11 1.97
N VAL A 43 -22.20 9.89 2.42
CA VAL A 43 -20.79 9.47 2.42
C VAL A 43 -20.62 8.20 3.23
N ARG A 44 -21.13 8.18 4.47
CA ARG A 44 -21.05 7.00 5.34
C ARG A 44 -21.74 5.77 4.74
N ARG A 45 -22.95 5.92 4.17
CA ARG A 45 -23.65 4.79 3.54
C ARG A 45 -22.88 4.16 2.39
N ARG A 46 -22.06 4.95 1.68
CA ARG A 46 -21.34 4.50 0.50
C ARG A 46 -19.90 4.06 0.78
N PHE A 47 -19.22 4.73 1.71
CA PHE A 47 -17.77 4.61 1.88
C PHE A 47 -17.31 4.37 3.31
N ALA A 48 -18.21 4.06 4.26
CA ALA A 48 -17.77 3.78 5.63
C ALA A 48 -16.74 2.64 5.69
N GLY A 49 -16.97 1.53 4.99
CA GLY A 49 -16.02 0.41 4.94
C GLY A 49 -14.69 0.82 4.31
N THR A 50 -14.73 1.53 3.19
CA THR A 50 -13.53 2.08 2.54
C THR A 50 -12.74 3.02 3.44
N ILE A 51 -13.38 4.01 4.07
CA ILE A 51 -12.68 5.01 4.90
C ILE A 51 -12.10 4.35 6.15
N ASP A 52 -12.84 3.44 6.80
CA ASP A 52 -12.33 2.67 7.95
C ASP A 52 -11.11 1.82 7.56
N TYR A 53 -11.19 1.11 6.42
CA TYR A 53 -10.07 0.30 5.95
C TYR A 53 -8.83 1.15 5.64
N LEU A 54 -9.00 2.28 4.95
CA LEU A 54 -7.89 3.17 4.62
C LEU A 54 -7.29 3.81 5.89
N ALA A 55 -8.12 4.36 6.77
CA ALA A 55 -7.67 4.95 8.03
C ALA A 55 -6.88 3.95 8.88
N ARG A 56 -7.35 2.71 9.00
CA ARG A 56 -6.64 1.64 9.70
C ARG A 56 -5.27 1.39 9.10
N VAL A 57 -5.18 1.17 7.80
CA VAL A 57 -3.91 0.86 7.11
C VAL A 57 -2.92 2.01 7.25
N GLU A 58 -3.39 3.24 7.11
CA GLU A 58 -2.58 4.46 7.19
C GLU A 58 -2.14 4.79 8.63
N LEU A 59 -2.84 4.27 9.64
CA LEU A 59 -2.40 4.34 11.04
C LEU A 59 -1.42 3.23 11.45
N GLU A 60 -1.19 2.23 10.60
CA GLU A 60 -0.26 1.12 10.89
C GLU A 60 1.21 1.48 10.62
N VAL A 61 1.52 2.75 10.38
CA VAL A 61 2.86 3.29 10.10
C VAL A 61 3.89 2.86 11.15
N ASP A 62 3.57 3.00 12.44
CA ASP A 62 4.45 2.57 13.53
C ASP A 62 4.75 1.06 13.46
N ARG A 63 3.75 0.24 13.14
CA ARG A 63 3.94 -1.19 12.92
C ARG A 63 4.80 -1.44 11.69
N ASN A 64 4.58 -0.73 10.59
CA ASN A 64 5.36 -0.86 9.36
C ASN A 64 6.84 -0.49 9.58
N VAL A 65 7.12 0.53 10.40
CA VAL A 65 8.50 0.85 10.84
C VAL A 65 9.10 -0.30 11.65
N LEU A 66 8.35 -0.89 12.58
CA LEU A 66 8.83 -2.05 13.33
C LEU A 66 9.09 -3.26 12.41
N GLU A 67 8.26 -3.48 11.39
CA GLU A 67 8.48 -4.53 10.39
C GLU A 67 9.74 -4.26 9.56
N LEU A 68 9.96 -3.03 9.11
CA LEU A 68 11.20 -2.61 8.44
C LEU A 68 12.43 -2.90 9.30
N LEU A 69 12.43 -2.43 10.55
CA LEU A 69 13.54 -2.62 11.48
C LEU A 69 13.79 -4.09 11.80
N THR A 70 12.74 -4.91 11.76
CA THR A 70 12.83 -6.36 11.96
C THR A 70 13.41 -7.06 10.73
N LEU A 71 12.93 -6.72 9.54
CA LEU A 71 13.27 -7.41 8.29
C LEU A 71 14.61 -6.98 7.71
N LEU A 72 15.04 -5.74 7.95
CA LEU A 72 16.21 -5.14 7.32
C LEU A 72 17.28 -4.75 8.36
N PRO A 73 17.99 -5.71 8.96
CA PRO A 73 19.01 -5.41 9.99
C PRO A 73 20.14 -4.50 9.47
N ASN A 74 20.45 -4.58 8.17
CA ASN A 74 21.47 -3.76 7.50
C ASN A 74 20.84 -2.85 6.43
N VAL A 75 19.92 -1.97 6.84
CA VAL A 75 19.25 -1.01 5.95
C VAL A 75 20.21 0.09 5.45
N SER A 76 20.10 0.47 4.17
CA SER A 76 21.02 1.45 3.57
C SER A 76 20.82 2.86 4.12
N GLU A 77 21.81 3.75 3.96
CA GLU A 77 21.66 5.16 4.38
C GLU A 77 20.47 5.83 3.68
N VAL A 78 20.27 5.55 2.39
CA VAL A 78 19.20 6.16 1.60
C VAL A 78 17.83 5.67 2.03
N ASP A 79 17.70 4.38 2.36
CA ASP A 79 16.49 3.83 2.95
C ASP A 79 16.19 4.50 4.30
N LYS A 80 17.19 4.67 5.18
CA LYS A 80 17.00 5.34 6.48
C LYS A 80 16.47 6.76 6.29
N ILE A 81 17.08 7.54 5.40
CA ILE A 81 16.63 8.90 5.09
C ILE A 81 15.19 8.87 4.59
N PHE A 82 14.85 7.95 3.68
CA PHE A 82 13.49 7.85 3.16
C PHE A 82 12.49 7.55 4.28
N TYR A 83 12.72 6.52 5.09
CA TYR A 83 11.76 6.14 6.13
C TYR A 83 11.68 7.16 7.27
N GLN A 84 12.81 7.64 7.77
CA GLN A 84 12.86 8.47 8.97
C GLN A 84 12.56 9.94 8.68
N ASP A 85 13.07 10.47 7.57
CA ASP A 85 13.06 11.92 7.33
C ASP A 85 11.99 12.36 6.32
N VAL A 86 11.35 11.42 5.61
CA VAL A 86 10.38 11.72 4.55
C VAL A 86 9.07 10.98 4.76
N TRP A 87 9.10 9.65 4.67
CA TRP A 87 7.91 8.80 4.62
C TRP A 87 7.15 8.79 5.96
N TYR A 88 7.83 8.62 7.09
CA TYR A 88 7.16 8.45 8.39
C TYR A 88 6.21 9.61 8.74
N ASP A 89 6.68 10.85 8.72
CA ASP A 89 5.84 11.99 9.08
C ASP A 89 4.72 12.26 8.05
N GLN A 90 4.98 11.94 6.77
CA GLN A 90 3.96 12.02 5.71
C GLN A 90 2.80 11.06 6.00
N GLU A 91 3.12 9.79 6.24
CA GLU A 91 2.12 8.73 6.40
C GLU A 91 1.37 8.85 7.73
N MET A 92 2.07 9.25 8.80
CA MET A 92 1.39 9.58 10.06
C MET A 92 0.34 10.67 9.84
N ALA A 93 0.63 11.69 9.03
CA ALA A 93 -0.36 12.72 8.70
C ALA A 93 -1.54 12.15 7.88
N HIS A 94 -1.31 11.18 6.99
CA HIS A 94 -2.37 10.51 6.24
C HIS A 94 -3.33 9.78 7.17
N GLY A 95 -2.77 8.95 8.07
CA GLY A 95 -3.52 8.20 9.07
C GLY A 95 -4.37 9.12 9.96
N TYR A 96 -3.79 10.19 10.49
CA TYR A 96 -4.52 11.15 11.33
C TYR A 96 -5.64 11.88 10.58
N LEU A 97 -5.41 12.25 9.31
CA LEU A 97 -6.41 12.92 8.49
C LEU A 97 -7.61 12.01 8.19
N LEU A 98 -7.36 10.75 7.84
CA LEU A 98 -8.39 9.77 7.56
C LEU A 98 -9.15 9.35 8.81
N ASP A 99 -8.45 9.16 9.93
CA ASP A 99 -9.08 8.87 11.22
C ASP A 99 -9.95 10.03 11.69
N GLN A 100 -9.48 11.27 11.53
CA GLN A 100 -10.29 12.44 11.84
C GLN A 100 -11.53 12.54 10.94
N LEU A 101 -11.42 12.17 9.67
CA LEU A 101 -12.56 12.09 8.74
C LEU A 101 -13.60 11.05 9.19
N GLN A 102 -13.19 9.92 9.76
CA GLN A 102 -14.12 8.95 10.34
C GLN A 102 -14.95 9.56 11.45
N VAL A 103 -14.29 10.27 12.37
CA VAL A 103 -14.97 10.96 13.47
C VAL A 103 -15.93 12.02 12.95
N ASP A 104 -15.56 12.75 11.89
CA ASP A 104 -16.44 13.73 11.22
C ASP A 104 -17.69 13.10 10.61
N LEU A 105 -17.60 11.85 10.17
CA LEU A 105 -18.72 11.04 9.67
C LEU A 105 -19.53 10.36 10.80
N GLY A 106 -19.18 10.61 12.06
CA GLY A 106 -19.80 9.99 13.23
C GLY A 106 -19.54 8.48 13.32
N MET A 107 -18.37 8.04 12.84
CA MET A 107 -17.84 6.69 13.01
C MET A 107 -16.90 6.64 14.22
N GLU A 108 -16.60 5.43 14.68
CA GLU A 108 -15.57 5.24 15.69
C GLU A 108 -14.19 5.45 15.05
N PRO A 109 -13.17 5.87 15.83
CA PRO A 109 -11.79 5.88 15.37
C PRO A 109 -11.34 4.50 14.89
N ALA A 110 -10.40 4.47 13.95
CA ALA A 110 -9.84 3.23 13.43
C ALA A 110 -9.04 2.49 14.52
N ASP A 111 -9.07 1.16 14.45
CA ASP A 111 -8.32 0.26 15.34
C ASP A 111 -7.14 -0.36 14.56
N PRO A 112 -5.94 0.26 14.57
CA PRO A 112 -4.81 -0.19 13.77
C PRO A 112 -4.24 -1.52 14.27
N PHE A 113 -3.82 -2.38 13.33
CA PHE A 113 -3.18 -3.64 13.65
C PHE A 113 -1.67 -3.46 13.96
N MET A 114 -1.32 -3.56 15.25
CA MET A 114 0.04 -3.26 15.72
C MET A 114 0.96 -4.48 15.89
N THR A 115 0.53 -5.68 15.48
CA THR A 115 1.30 -6.91 15.75
C THR A 115 2.21 -7.30 14.59
N VAL A 116 3.53 -7.30 14.80
CA VAL A 116 4.48 -7.89 13.85
C VAL A 116 4.35 -9.44 13.84
N PRO A 117 3.99 -10.08 12.71
CA PRO A 117 3.77 -11.52 12.65
C PRO A 117 5.05 -12.34 12.91
N LEU A 118 4.91 -13.52 13.54
CA LEU A 118 6.04 -14.40 13.85
C LEU A 118 6.89 -14.75 12.62
N ARG A 119 6.27 -14.99 11.46
CA ARG A 119 7.00 -15.25 10.21
C ARG A 119 7.93 -14.11 9.79
N MET A 120 7.53 -12.85 10.04
CA MET A 120 8.37 -11.68 9.73
C MET A 120 9.54 -11.59 10.72
N LYS A 121 9.30 -11.90 12.00
CA LYS A 121 10.36 -12.00 13.01
C LYS A 121 11.38 -13.10 12.67
N LEU A 122 10.90 -14.27 12.20
CA LEU A 122 11.76 -15.36 11.76
C LEU A 122 12.57 -14.98 10.51
N LEU A 123 11.94 -14.36 9.52
CA LEU A 123 12.63 -13.86 8.34
C LEU A 123 13.70 -12.82 8.70
N GLY A 124 13.37 -11.88 9.58
CA GLY A 124 14.29 -10.87 10.10
C GLY A 124 15.49 -11.46 10.86
N ALA A 125 15.27 -12.48 11.69
CA ALA A 125 16.34 -13.20 12.35
C ALA A 125 17.29 -13.84 11.33
N LEU A 126 16.75 -14.45 10.27
CA LEU A 126 17.53 -15.05 9.19
C LEU A 126 18.21 -14.00 8.28
N ALA A 127 17.61 -12.81 8.14
CA ALA A 127 18.13 -11.70 7.32
C ALA A 127 19.42 -11.08 7.87
N HIS A 128 19.93 -11.54 9.01
CA HIS A 128 21.30 -11.21 9.44
C HIS A 128 22.37 -11.88 8.56
N TRP A 129 21.97 -12.84 7.72
CA TRP A 129 22.83 -13.42 6.68
C TRP A 129 22.58 -12.73 5.34
N ASP A 130 23.65 -12.14 4.76
CA ASP A 130 23.56 -11.27 3.56
C ASP A 130 22.70 -11.83 2.42
N PRO A 131 22.79 -13.12 2.02
CA PRO A 131 21.96 -13.63 0.93
C PRO A 131 20.45 -13.62 1.25
N ILE A 132 20.08 -13.80 2.51
CA ILE A 132 18.68 -13.73 2.97
C ILE A 132 18.26 -12.26 3.14
N HIS A 133 19.18 -11.39 3.57
CA HIS A 133 18.96 -9.95 3.63
C HIS A 133 18.54 -9.39 2.27
N ASP A 134 19.27 -9.73 1.19
CA ASP A 134 18.95 -9.22 -0.14
C ASP A 134 17.60 -9.74 -0.67
N ILE A 135 17.23 -10.98 -0.35
CA ILE A 135 15.88 -11.51 -0.64
C ILE A 135 14.83 -10.69 0.12
N SER A 136 15.06 -10.44 1.40
CA SER A 136 14.14 -9.70 2.27
C SER A 136 13.96 -8.25 1.80
N ARG A 137 15.06 -7.57 1.43
CA ARG A 137 15.06 -6.23 0.82
C ARG A 137 14.26 -6.19 -0.47
N MET A 138 14.47 -7.15 -1.36
CA MET A 138 13.72 -7.20 -2.61
C MET A 138 12.21 -7.42 -2.36
N LEU A 139 11.85 -8.37 -1.50
CA LEU A 139 10.44 -8.61 -1.14
C LEU A 139 9.80 -7.36 -0.51
N TYR A 140 10.56 -6.67 0.34
CA TYR A 140 10.14 -5.43 0.96
C TYR A 140 9.87 -4.33 -0.09
N TYR A 141 10.81 -4.07 -0.99
CA TYR A 141 10.63 -3.04 -2.01
C TYR A 141 9.47 -3.34 -2.96
N LEU A 142 9.26 -4.61 -3.32
CA LEU A 142 8.11 -5.00 -4.14
C LEU A 142 6.78 -4.83 -3.40
N THR A 143 6.76 -5.12 -2.09
CA THR A 143 5.57 -4.95 -1.26
C THR A 143 5.22 -3.47 -1.08
N GLY A 144 6.20 -2.62 -0.79
CA GLY A 144 6.02 -1.17 -0.72
C GLY A 144 5.51 -0.62 -2.05
N ALA A 145 6.19 -0.89 -3.16
CA ALA A 145 5.74 -0.42 -4.47
C ALA A 145 4.32 -0.89 -4.84
N SER A 146 3.95 -2.13 -4.51
CA SER A 146 2.59 -2.63 -4.74
C SER A 146 1.58 -1.91 -3.86
N THR A 147 1.94 -1.56 -2.62
CA THR A 147 1.08 -0.86 -1.66
C THR A 147 0.77 0.55 -2.13
N GLU A 148 1.80 1.34 -2.42
CA GLU A 148 1.61 2.72 -2.87
C GLU A 148 0.87 2.79 -4.20
N ARG A 149 1.07 1.79 -5.07
CA ARG A 149 0.32 1.74 -6.33
C ARG A 149 -1.16 1.46 -6.12
N GLN A 150 -1.51 0.60 -5.16
CA GLN A 150 -2.90 0.35 -4.76
C GLN A 150 -3.52 1.62 -4.15
N ALA A 151 -2.79 2.30 -3.24
CA ALA A 151 -3.22 3.55 -2.62
C ALA A 151 -3.51 4.64 -3.67
N VAL A 152 -2.60 4.90 -4.61
CA VAL A 152 -2.81 5.86 -5.71
C VAL A 152 -4.13 5.60 -6.45
N VAL A 153 -4.42 4.33 -6.78
CA VAL A 153 -5.62 3.98 -7.55
C VAL A 153 -6.88 4.15 -6.70
N ALA A 154 -6.86 3.67 -5.46
CA ALA A 154 -7.97 3.80 -4.52
C ALA A 154 -8.33 5.27 -4.28
N TYR A 155 -7.34 6.10 -3.94
CA TYR A 155 -7.57 7.52 -3.72
C TYR A 155 -8.04 8.25 -4.97
N SER A 156 -7.52 7.90 -6.16
CA SER A 156 -7.96 8.54 -7.41
C SER A 156 -9.45 8.28 -7.69
N ILE A 157 -9.94 7.08 -7.39
CA ILE A 157 -11.37 6.75 -7.50
C ILE A 157 -12.15 7.48 -6.41
N LEU A 158 -11.72 7.39 -5.15
CA LEU A 158 -12.42 8.02 -4.03
C LEU A 158 -12.60 9.53 -4.22
N ILE A 159 -11.56 10.24 -4.67
CA ILE A 159 -11.63 11.68 -5.01
C ILE A 159 -12.72 11.93 -6.05
N ARG A 160 -12.75 11.15 -7.13
CA ARG A 160 -13.74 11.32 -8.19
C ARG A 160 -15.15 11.09 -7.66
N GLU A 161 -15.37 10.03 -6.90
CA GLU A 161 -16.70 9.69 -6.40
C GLU A 161 -17.20 10.68 -5.35
N LEU A 162 -16.32 11.16 -4.45
CA LEU A 162 -16.65 12.22 -3.49
C LEU A 162 -17.05 13.51 -4.21
N LYS A 163 -16.31 13.92 -5.25
CA LYS A 163 -16.68 15.06 -6.09
C LYS A 163 -18.02 14.89 -6.79
N LEU A 164 -18.31 13.70 -7.32
CA LEU A 164 -19.62 13.40 -7.92
C LEU A 164 -20.77 13.51 -6.92
N MET A 165 -20.48 13.32 -5.62
CA MET A 165 -21.42 13.53 -4.53
C MET A 165 -21.48 14.99 -4.04
N GLY A 166 -20.64 15.87 -4.58
CA GLY A 166 -20.52 17.27 -4.16
C GLY A 166 -19.63 17.49 -2.95
N GLU A 167 -18.86 16.48 -2.51
CA GLU A 167 -18.01 16.53 -1.33
C GLU A 167 -16.59 17.05 -1.67
N ASP A 168 -16.52 18.27 -2.17
CA ASP A 168 -15.28 18.87 -2.67
C ASP A 168 -14.24 19.12 -1.57
N ALA A 169 -14.67 19.54 -0.38
CA ALA A 169 -13.78 19.89 0.72
C ALA A 169 -12.91 18.70 1.15
N ILE A 170 -13.53 17.57 1.50
CA ILE A 170 -12.79 16.35 1.88
C ILE A 170 -12.02 15.75 0.70
N ALA A 171 -12.56 15.82 -0.53
CA ALA A 171 -11.86 15.32 -1.70
C ALA A 171 -10.56 16.11 -1.97
N GLU A 172 -10.59 17.44 -1.91
CA GLU A 172 -9.49 18.32 -2.28
C GLU A 172 -8.48 18.58 -1.17
N THR A 173 -8.91 18.52 0.09
CA THR A 173 -8.07 18.92 1.24
C THR A 173 -7.62 17.76 2.12
N ILE A 174 -8.25 16.59 1.99
CA ILE A 174 -7.88 15.36 2.72
C ILE A 174 -7.33 14.33 1.73
N ILE A 175 -8.17 13.81 0.83
CA ILE A 175 -7.83 12.65 0.01
C ILE A 175 -6.81 13.01 -1.09
N HIS A 176 -7.00 14.13 -1.77
CA HIS A 176 -6.11 14.52 -2.86
C HIS A 176 -4.67 14.85 -2.40
N PRO A 177 -4.44 15.58 -1.29
CA PRO A 177 -3.10 15.81 -0.76
C PRO A 177 -2.37 14.52 -0.38
N ILE A 178 -3.05 13.56 0.26
CA ILE A 178 -2.52 12.21 0.54
C ILE A 178 -2.05 11.56 -0.77
N LYS A 179 -2.97 11.47 -1.75
CA LYS A 179 -2.70 10.92 -3.09
C LYS A 179 -1.57 11.60 -3.86
N GLN A 180 -1.20 12.84 -3.53
CA GLN A 180 -0.07 13.53 -4.17
C GLN A 180 1.29 13.02 -3.70
N GLN A 181 1.37 12.42 -2.51
CA GLN A 181 2.60 11.92 -1.92
C GLN A 181 2.90 10.48 -2.37
N GLU A 182 1.87 9.63 -2.46
CA GLU A 182 1.95 8.22 -2.88
C GLU A 182 2.81 7.93 -4.13
N PRO A 183 2.74 8.71 -5.24
CA PRO A 183 3.55 8.42 -6.42
C PRO A 183 5.05 8.60 -6.15
N GLY A 184 5.40 9.46 -5.20
CA GLY A 184 6.76 9.67 -4.73
C GLY A 184 7.29 8.45 -4.00
N HIS A 185 6.51 7.93 -3.04
CA HIS A 185 6.83 6.71 -2.30
C HIS A 185 6.94 5.50 -3.24
N TYR A 186 5.96 5.34 -4.13
CA TYR A 186 5.99 4.31 -5.18
C TYR A 186 7.29 4.36 -5.99
N THR A 187 7.70 5.57 -6.37
CA THR A 187 8.91 5.78 -7.17
C THR A 187 10.17 5.42 -6.38
N PHE A 188 10.23 5.73 -5.08
CA PHE A 188 11.32 5.31 -4.20
C PHE A 188 11.47 3.79 -4.19
N TYR A 189 10.41 3.06 -3.88
CA TYR A 189 10.42 1.60 -3.83
C TYR A 189 10.79 0.98 -5.18
N LYS A 190 10.20 1.49 -6.26
CA LYS A 190 10.50 1.08 -7.62
C LYS A 190 11.97 1.27 -7.96
N MET A 191 12.53 2.47 -7.71
CA MET A 191 13.92 2.76 -8.02
C MET A 191 14.87 1.89 -7.20
N SER A 192 14.55 1.61 -5.94
CA SER A 192 15.32 0.74 -5.06
C SER A 192 15.35 -0.71 -5.57
N ALA A 193 14.18 -1.26 -5.94
CA ALA A 193 14.09 -2.60 -6.54
C ALA A 193 14.80 -2.67 -7.92
N GLU A 194 14.62 -1.66 -8.77
CA GLU A 194 15.31 -1.56 -10.07
C GLU A 194 16.82 -1.49 -9.91
N LYS A 195 17.31 -0.74 -8.90
CA LYS A 195 18.74 -0.66 -8.59
C LYS A 195 19.31 -2.00 -8.17
N MET A 196 18.66 -2.74 -7.26
CA MET A 196 19.13 -4.07 -6.85
C MET A 196 19.27 -5.02 -8.05
N MET A 197 18.31 -4.98 -8.98
CA MET A 197 18.37 -5.77 -10.22
C MET A 197 19.49 -5.30 -11.16
N GLN A 198 19.70 -3.98 -11.26
CA GLN A 198 20.73 -3.37 -12.10
C GLN A 198 22.14 -3.69 -11.60
N ASP A 199 22.36 -3.63 -10.29
CA ASP A 199 23.67 -3.78 -9.67
C ASP A 199 24.02 -5.27 -9.45
N GLY A 200 23.06 -6.17 -9.61
CA GLY A 200 23.27 -7.62 -9.51
C GLY A 200 23.33 -8.12 -8.07
N ASP A 201 22.66 -7.42 -7.16
CA ASP A 201 22.66 -7.74 -5.72
C ASP A 201 22.05 -9.14 -5.45
N LEU A 202 21.09 -9.59 -6.27
CA LEU A 202 20.52 -10.93 -6.17
C LEU A 202 21.18 -11.91 -7.15
N GLN A 203 21.78 -12.97 -6.60
CA GLN A 203 22.20 -14.13 -7.38
C GLN A 203 21.00 -14.85 -8.01
N PRO A 204 21.19 -15.64 -9.09
CA PRO A 204 20.08 -16.31 -9.77
C PRO A 204 19.19 -17.19 -8.86
N TRP A 205 19.78 -17.84 -7.86
CA TRP A 205 19.02 -18.65 -6.90
C TRP A 205 18.24 -17.78 -5.90
N GLN A 206 18.77 -16.63 -5.48
CA GLN A 206 18.05 -15.67 -4.63
C GLN A 206 16.84 -15.13 -5.37
N LEU A 207 17.00 -14.76 -6.65
CA LEU A 207 15.87 -14.33 -7.49
C LEU A 207 14.79 -15.41 -7.65
N PHE A 208 15.21 -16.69 -7.78
CA PHE A 208 14.27 -17.82 -7.81
C PHE A 208 13.50 -17.94 -6.48
N VAL A 209 14.19 -17.86 -5.34
CA VAL A 209 13.56 -17.89 -4.02
C VAL A 209 12.63 -16.70 -3.82
N THR A 210 13.03 -15.49 -4.21
CA THR A 210 12.17 -14.30 -4.18
C THR A 210 10.88 -14.52 -4.96
N ARG A 211 10.94 -15.07 -6.18
CA ARG A 211 9.74 -15.41 -6.97
C ARG A 211 8.85 -16.42 -6.25
N LEU A 212 9.44 -17.46 -5.69
CA LEU A 212 8.70 -18.50 -4.99
C LEU A 212 7.97 -17.91 -3.78
N LEU A 213 8.72 -17.22 -2.90
CA LEU A 213 8.15 -16.56 -1.73
C LEU A 213 7.07 -15.56 -2.11
N ARG A 214 7.32 -14.72 -3.14
CA ARG A 214 6.32 -13.75 -3.60
C ARG A 214 5.06 -14.44 -4.12
N SER A 215 5.18 -15.52 -4.88
CA SER A 215 4.02 -16.25 -5.41
C SER A 215 3.16 -16.95 -4.35
N GLN A 216 3.76 -17.32 -3.22
CA GLN A 216 3.09 -18.06 -2.14
C GLN A 216 2.58 -17.14 -1.03
N ALA A 217 3.23 -16.00 -0.83
CA ALA A 217 3.00 -15.11 0.31
C ALA A 217 2.57 -13.71 -0.12
N PHE A 218 2.20 -13.51 -1.39
CA PHE A 218 1.61 -12.25 -1.83
C PHE A 218 0.32 -11.97 -1.06
N THR A 219 0.19 -10.74 -0.57
CA THR A 219 -1.03 -10.19 0.00
C THR A 219 -1.25 -8.78 -0.54
N LEU A 220 -2.52 -8.40 -0.63
CA LEU A 220 -2.90 -7.03 -0.97
C LEU A 220 -2.67 -6.09 0.21
N VAL A 221 -2.72 -4.78 -0.07
CA VAL A 221 -2.48 -3.72 0.93
C VAL A 221 -3.33 -3.92 2.17
N GLY A 222 -2.73 -3.87 3.36
CA GLY A 222 -3.42 -3.93 4.65
C GLY A 222 -4.04 -5.26 5.03
N VAL A 223 -3.93 -6.31 4.22
CA VAL A 223 -4.56 -7.61 4.53
C VAL A 223 -3.83 -8.32 5.66
N ASP A 224 -2.49 -8.21 5.68
CA ASP A 224 -1.60 -8.76 6.71
C ASP A 224 -1.88 -10.22 7.10
N TYR A 225 -2.41 -10.97 6.12
CA TYR A 225 -2.80 -12.38 6.21
C TYR A 225 -3.87 -12.65 7.28
N VAL A 226 -4.63 -11.61 7.64
CA VAL A 226 -5.80 -11.67 8.49
C VAL A 226 -7.02 -11.81 7.58
N LYS A 227 -7.77 -12.91 7.73
CA LYS A 227 -8.93 -13.19 6.89
C LYS A 227 -9.98 -12.09 6.91
N LYS A 228 -10.18 -11.45 8.07
CA LYS A 228 -11.10 -10.32 8.21
C LYS A 228 -10.67 -9.15 7.30
N TYR A 229 -9.40 -8.75 7.33
CA TYR A 229 -8.91 -7.65 6.49
C TYR A 229 -8.93 -7.99 5.00
N GLN A 230 -8.72 -9.26 4.62
CA GLN A 230 -8.90 -9.70 3.23
C GLN A 230 -10.35 -9.48 2.76
N GLN A 231 -11.31 -9.81 3.60
CA GLN A 231 -12.72 -9.59 3.32
C GLN A 231 -13.07 -8.10 3.30
N ASP A 232 -12.57 -7.32 4.26
CA ASP A 232 -12.81 -5.87 4.33
C ASP A 232 -12.26 -5.17 3.08
N LEU A 233 -11.09 -5.59 2.59
CA LEU A 233 -10.54 -5.14 1.31
C LEU A 233 -11.45 -5.52 0.13
N GLY A 234 -12.07 -6.70 0.13
CA GLY A 234 -13.10 -7.05 -0.84
C GLY A 234 -14.27 -6.06 -0.87
N GLY A 235 -14.64 -5.53 0.31
CA GLY A 235 -15.58 -4.43 0.46
C GLY A 235 -15.09 -3.17 -0.24
N VAL A 236 -13.85 -2.75 0.03
CA VAL A 236 -13.22 -1.59 -0.64
C VAL A 236 -13.24 -1.72 -2.16
N LEU A 237 -12.84 -2.88 -2.68
CA LEU A 237 -12.83 -3.15 -4.12
C LEU A 237 -14.23 -3.05 -4.73
N THR A 238 -15.27 -3.48 -4.00
CA THR A 238 -16.66 -3.42 -4.45
C THR A 238 -17.22 -2.00 -4.36
N GLU A 239 -17.00 -1.30 -3.24
CA GLU A 239 -17.48 0.08 -2.99
C GLU A 239 -16.89 1.09 -3.97
N LEU A 240 -15.62 0.90 -4.35
CA LEU A 240 -14.92 1.71 -5.35
C LEU A 240 -15.16 1.22 -6.79
N GLY A 241 -15.94 0.15 -7.00
CA GLY A 241 -16.26 -0.40 -8.32
C GLY A 241 -15.06 -1.01 -9.07
N MET A 242 -13.98 -1.33 -8.37
CA MET A 242 -12.79 -1.97 -8.95
C MET A 242 -13.04 -3.44 -9.32
N ASP A 243 -14.04 -4.06 -8.71
CA ASP A 243 -14.42 -5.44 -8.98
C ASP A 243 -14.96 -5.66 -10.40
N GLN A 244 -15.35 -4.59 -11.10
CA GLN A 244 -15.80 -4.63 -12.50
C GLN A 244 -14.63 -4.64 -13.51
N GLU A 245 -13.45 -4.18 -13.10
CA GLU A 245 -12.26 -4.05 -13.96
C GLU A 245 -11.02 -4.68 -13.31
N MET A 246 -11.18 -5.80 -12.59
CA MET A 246 -10.11 -6.42 -11.80
C MET A 246 -8.84 -6.72 -12.59
N GLU A 247 -8.95 -7.15 -13.85
CA GLU A 247 -7.77 -7.41 -14.68
C GLU A 247 -6.96 -6.14 -14.97
N VAL A 248 -7.66 -5.02 -15.20
CA VAL A 248 -7.01 -3.71 -15.41
C VAL A 248 -6.31 -3.30 -14.12
N TYR A 249 -6.97 -3.47 -12.98
CA TYR A 249 -6.38 -3.16 -11.68
C TYR A 249 -5.17 -4.04 -11.36
N ALA A 250 -5.29 -5.36 -11.55
CA ALA A 250 -4.19 -6.32 -11.38
C ALA A 250 -2.98 -5.96 -12.25
N LYS A 251 -3.23 -5.51 -13.49
CA LYS A 251 -2.18 -5.03 -14.40
C LYS A 251 -1.50 -3.77 -13.88
N GLU A 252 -2.24 -2.82 -13.34
CA GLU A 252 -1.67 -1.58 -12.80
C GLU A 252 -0.76 -1.83 -11.60
N ILE A 253 -1.14 -2.73 -10.69
CA ILE A 253 -0.37 -2.99 -9.46
C ILE A 253 0.72 -4.06 -9.64
N GLY A 254 0.55 -5.00 -10.59
CA GLY A 254 1.48 -6.10 -10.82
C GLY A 254 2.58 -5.84 -11.86
N ARG A 255 2.51 -4.73 -12.61
CA ARG A 255 3.42 -4.45 -13.73
C ARG A 255 4.90 -4.39 -13.34
N LEU A 256 5.20 -3.82 -12.18
CA LEU A 256 6.57 -3.72 -11.69
C LEU A 256 7.16 -5.12 -11.45
N GLU A 257 6.40 -5.99 -10.78
CA GLU A 257 6.83 -7.36 -10.50
C GLU A 257 6.98 -8.20 -11.77
N ALA A 258 6.05 -8.08 -12.73
CA ALA A 258 6.22 -8.71 -14.04
C ALA A 258 7.53 -8.26 -14.72
N LYS A 259 7.82 -6.95 -14.69
CA LYS A 259 9.05 -6.41 -15.28
C LYS A 259 10.32 -6.91 -14.57
N LEU A 260 10.35 -6.91 -13.23
CA LEU A 260 11.57 -7.22 -12.49
C LEU A 260 11.77 -8.71 -12.29
N LEU A 261 10.74 -9.41 -11.84
CA LEU A 261 10.83 -10.82 -11.53
C LEU A 261 10.60 -11.68 -12.77
N TRP A 262 9.75 -11.29 -13.71
CA TRP A 262 9.29 -12.19 -14.78
C TRP A 262 9.67 -11.72 -16.19
N ALA A 263 10.64 -10.82 -16.36
CA ALA A 263 11.06 -10.26 -17.66
C ALA A 263 11.40 -11.29 -18.76
N LYS A 264 11.73 -12.53 -18.41
CA LYS A 264 12.02 -13.61 -19.36
C LYS A 264 10.76 -14.33 -19.87
N ASP A 265 9.63 -14.13 -19.21
CA ASP A 265 8.36 -14.74 -19.56
C ASP A 265 7.64 -13.89 -20.61
N LYS A 266 7.54 -14.40 -21.84
CA LYS A 266 7.01 -13.63 -22.96
C LYS A 266 5.50 -13.50 -22.84
N GLY A 267 5.01 -12.27 -22.76
CA GLY A 267 3.58 -11.96 -22.78
C GLY A 267 2.90 -11.94 -21.41
N MET A 268 3.66 -12.06 -20.31
CA MET A 268 3.11 -11.85 -18.97
C MET A 268 2.94 -10.34 -18.71
N ASP A 269 1.68 -9.88 -18.65
CA ASP A 269 1.35 -8.50 -18.32
C ASP A 269 1.52 -8.21 -16.82
N PHE A 270 1.11 -9.17 -15.98
CA PHE A 270 1.25 -9.14 -14.52
C PHE A 270 1.25 -10.58 -13.97
N PRO A 271 1.81 -10.83 -12.76
CA PRO A 271 1.80 -12.16 -12.17
C PRO A 271 0.38 -12.64 -11.77
N PRO A 272 -0.03 -13.89 -12.05
CA PRO A 272 -1.41 -14.34 -11.83
C PRO A 272 -1.92 -14.25 -10.39
N TYR A 273 -1.02 -14.26 -9.40
CA TYR A 273 -1.41 -14.17 -7.99
C TYR A 273 -2.06 -12.82 -7.63
N PHE A 274 -1.79 -11.74 -8.37
CA PHE A 274 -2.47 -10.45 -8.16
C PHE A 274 -3.98 -10.56 -8.40
N LEU A 275 -4.37 -11.03 -9.59
CA LEU A 275 -5.78 -11.21 -9.95
C LEU A 275 -6.46 -12.23 -9.04
N LYS A 276 -5.75 -13.33 -8.72
CA LYS A 276 -6.25 -14.34 -7.78
C LYS A 276 -6.58 -13.72 -6.42
N SER A 277 -5.67 -12.95 -5.81
CA SER A 277 -5.91 -12.34 -4.50
C SER A 277 -7.03 -11.30 -4.52
N LEU A 278 -7.18 -10.55 -5.62
CA LEU A 278 -8.30 -9.61 -5.81
C LEU A 278 -9.64 -10.36 -5.84
N GLN A 279 -9.72 -11.41 -6.66
CA GLN A 279 -10.92 -12.25 -6.78
C GLN A 279 -11.27 -12.89 -5.44
N GLU A 280 -10.30 -13.49 -4.75
CA GLU A 280 -10.52 -14.11 -3.43
C GLU A 280 -11.05 -13.10 -2.41
N SER A 281 -10.52 -11.87 -2.40
CA SER A 281 -10.99 -10.82 -1.48
C SER A 281 -12.45 -10.45 -1.74
N VAL A 282 -12.82 -10.23 -3.01
CA VAL A 282 -14.18 -9.91 -3.40
C VAL A 282 -15.14 -11.08 -3.19
N ASP A 283 -14.71 -12.32 -3.46
CA ASP A 283 -15.51 -13.52 -3.20
C ASP A 283 -15.78 -13.69 -1.70
N MET A 284 -14.78 -13.41 -0.85
CA MET A 284 -14.96 -13.42 0.60
C MET A 284 -15.97 -12.37 1.07
N TYR A 285 -15.91 -11.15 0.51
CA TYR A 285 -16.88 -10.09 0.81
C TYR A 285 -18.29 -10.45 0.34
N LYS A 286 -18.45 -10.85 -0.94
CA LYS A 286 -19.75 -11.19 -1.53
C LYS A 286 -20.35 -12.47 -0.94
N GLY A 287 -19.50 -13.43 -0.53
CA GLY A 287 -19.91 -14.68 0.10
C GLY A 287 -20.61 -14.50 1.46
N GLN A 288 -20.53 -13.32 2.07
CA GLN A 288 -21.34 -12.96 3.24
C GLN A 288 -22.82 -12.75 2.89
N GLY A 289 -23.11 -12.46 1.62
CA GLY A 289 -24.43 -12.17 1.07
C GLY A 289 -25.36 -13.38 0.96
N ASN A 290 -25.36 -14.31 1.92
CA ASN A 290 -26.43 -15.31 2.03
C ASN A 290 -26.73 -15.85 3.44
N PHE A 291 -26.27 -15.19 4.51
CA PHE A 291 -26.80 -15.41 5.87
C PHE A 291 -26.70 -14.10 6.69
N ASP A 292 -27.80 -13.36 6.70
CA ASP A 292 -28.11 -12.23 7.59
C ASP A 292 -27.34 -10.90 7.42
N ALA A 293 -28.11 -9.87 7.04
CA ALA A 293 -27.79 -8.48 7.30
C ALA A 293 -27.36 -8.30 8.78
N PRO A 294 -26.43 -7.39 9.11
CA PRO A 294 -25.92 -7.26 10.47
C PRO A 294 -27.06 -6.87 11.41
N VAL A 295 -27.53 -7.82 12.21
CA VAL A 295 -28.39 -7.56 13.35
C VAL A 295 -27.51 -6.88 14.39
N ASN A 296 -27.76 -5.59 14.59
CA ASN A 296 -27.38 -4.87 15.79
C ASN A 296 -27.82 -5.69 17.01
N ASN A 297 -26.89 -6.35 17.71
CA ASN A 297 -27.14 -6.84 19.05
C ASN A 297 -25.92 -6.57 19.94
N ARG A 298 -25.87 -5.33 20.42
CA ARG A 298 -25.36 -5.07 21.77
C ARG A 298 -26.27 -5.81 22.75
N PHE A 299 -25.67 -6.29 23.84
CA PHE A 299 -26.24 -7.03 24.99
C PHE A 299 -26.32 -8.55 24.85
N MET A 300 -25.34 -9.24 25.47
CA MET A 300 -25.59 -10.06 26.67
C MET A 300 -24.26 -10.49 27.31
N ILE A 301 -24.06 -9.98 28.53
CA ILE A 301 -23.21 -10.42 29.69
C ILE A 301 -21.83 -11.00 29.38
#